data_AF-A0A3D4QUN0-F1
#
_entry.id   AF-A0A3D4QUN0-F1
#
_cell.length_a   1.000
_cell.length_b   1.000
_cell.length_c   1.000
_cell.angle_alpha   90.00
_cell.angle_beta   90.00
_cell.angle_gamma   90.00
#
_symmetry.space_group_name_H-M   'P 1'
#
loop_
_entity.id
_entity.type
_entity.pdbx_description
1 polymer ?
#
loop_
_entity_poly.entity_id
_entity_poly.type
_entity_poly.pdbx_seq_one_letter_code
_entity_poly.pdbx_strand_id
1 'polypeptide(L)'
;MISFIRQIKYEIRNIIRSKFLLIISVLLIAAAIVLPILNFIASKRPRDNYYGPYPMPIYETMSYRDGIDRPIYPGKPGMDKDSITIDGVTIKSDNPFFWDISYLIQEKEQLENNKERFTSPEALDLYLALLDTELQFSLNFAKNITNYQDYRASMKWMAQESMYGKFIFENIDVPEDVLLEAVSQRWYMEPEMLKSKYLDLTAEERLEALDALDEELASLMAILENNDFPQYVDLRIKQENKNIDNIHEQIAVQEQEIINNPSQEDMINQMILDLKRQITYSENNISLLQLRLEKNIIPGEDVWQNYALSDMENYRNQLSYTEILTEEKFNQETWLVQQHGSYSKYVVAIQKQIDALNNGIIIAEKSIDADKPDMKYVNGGSRSRTFQFLNYSIFVALFAALLGGWIMASEFQQGTIRLLMIRPKTRTKILMAKFTSALVICLFIYGFSSLLNIVTNGIFFGFSDYAFPNYTVSGEIGFFGYYLPKMLACTIPVIFIFAFAFMLSVVVKNVAVSIAVPIAAYIGSTIVTSILALTRSSSWFAYTPLPYLQLSTFFTQE
;
A
#
# COMPACT_ATOMS: atom_id res chain seq x y z
N MET A 1 -28.16 -42.94 -23.83
CA MET A 1 -28.00 -41.72 -23.01
C MET A 1 -28.71 -41.80 -21.65
N ILE A 2 -30.02 -42.09 -21.59
CA ILE A 2 -30.82 -42.15 -20.34
C ILE A 2 -30.26 -43.13 -19.29
N SER A 3 -29.81 -44.33 -19.68
CA SER A 3 -29.20 -45.29 -18.75
C SER A 3 -27.89 -44.80 -18.13
N PHE A 4 -27.15 -43.89 -18.79
CA PHE A 4 -25.89 -43.36 -18.28
C PHE A 4 -26.14 -42.24 -17.26
N ILE A 5 -27.09 -41.35 -17.55
CA ILE A 5 -27.54 -40.31 -16.61
C ILE A 5 -28.13 -40.94 -15.33
N ARG A 6 -28.92 -42.01 -15.45
CA ARG A 6 -29.41 -42.77 -14.28
C ARG A 6 -28.26 -43.36 -13.45
N GLN A 7 -27.19 -43.83 -14.09
CA GLN A 7 -26.01 -44.33 -13.39
C GLN A 7 -25.29 -43.20 -12.65
N ILE A 8 -25.07 -42.04 -13.29
CA ILE A 8 -24.48 -40.86 -12.63
C ILE A 8 -25.29 -40.47 -11.40
N LYS A 9 -26.63 -40.37 -11.52
CA LYS A 9 -27.51 -40.04 -10.38
C LYS A 9 -27.40 -41.05 -9.24
N TYR A 10 -27.25 -42.34 -9.57
CA TYR A 10 -27.04 -43.39 -8.58
C TYR A 10 -25.69 -43.24 -7.86
N GLU A 11 -24.61 -42.99 -8.60
CA GLU A 11 -23.28 -42.77 -8.01
C GLU A 11 -23.23 -41.51 -7.14
N ILE A 12 -23.83 -40.40 -7.59
CA ILE A 12 -23.96 -39.16 -6.78
C ILE A 12 -24.65 -39.49 -5.44
N ARG A 13 -25.76 -40.24 -5.48
CA ARG A 13 -26.48 -40.63 -4.26
C ARG A 13 -25.62 -41.51 -3.34
N ASN A 14 -24.78 -42.38 -3.88
CA ASN A 14 -23.88 -43.19 -3.08
C ASN A 14 -22.77 -42.37 -2.43
N ILE A 15 -22.18 -41.43 -3.17
CA ILE A 15 -21.15 -40.52 -2.65
C ILE A 15 -21.72 -39.71 -1.49
N ILE A 16 -22.92 -39.13 -1.65
CA ILE A 16 -23.61 -38.34 -0.62
C ILE A 16 -24.00 -39.19 0.60
N ARG A 17 -24.23 -40.51 0.43
CA ARG A 17 -24.51 -41.41 1.58
C ARG A 17 -23.31 -41.67 2.46
N SER A 18 -22.08 -41.41 2.00
CA SER A 18 -20.89 -41.48 2.83
C SER A 18 -20.90 -40.35 3.85
N LYS A 19 -21.08 -40.68 5.13
CA LYS A 19 -21.09 -39.69 6.23
C LYS A 19 -19.83 -38.81 6.22
N PHE A 20 -18.66 -39.42 6.00
CA PHE A 20 -17.39 -38.71 5.98
C PHE A 20 -17.31 -37.67 4.85
N LEU A 21 -17.64 -38.06 3.61
CA LEU A 21 -17.59 -37.14 2.47
C LEU A 21 -18.67 -36.05 2.56
N LEU A 22 -19.84 -36.40 3.09
CA LEU A 22 -20.93 -35.44 3.31
C LEU A 22 -20.53 -34.39 4.35
N ILE A 23 -19.94 -34.79 5.48
CA ILE A 23 -19.48 -33.84 6.51
C ILE A 23 -18.48 -32.84 5.91
N ILE A 24 -17.47 -33.32 5.17
CA ILE A 24 -16.48 -32.43 4.54
C ILE A 24 -17.13 -31.50 3.51
N SER A 25 -18.04 -32.02 2.68
CA SER A 25 -18.75 -31.21 1.69
C SER A 25 -19.60 -30.12 2.35
N VAL A 26 -20.28 -30.43 3.46
CA VAL A 26 -21.06 -29.47 4.24
C VAL A 26 -20.15 -28.44 4.90
N LEU A 27 -19.01 -28.84 5.46
CA LEU A 27 -18.04 -27.93 6.05
C LEU A 27 -17.47 -26.96 5.01
N LEU A 28 -17.17 -27.45 3.80
CA LEU A 28 -16.74 -26.61 2.68
C LEU A 28 -17.80 -25.56 2.36
N ILE A 29 -19.04 -25.99 2.10
CA ILE A 29 -20.15 -25.06 1.79
C ILE A 29 -20.39 -24.07 2.94
N ALA A 30 -20.36 -24.54 4.19
CA ALA A 30 -20.53 -23.69 5.37
C ALA A 30 -19.40 -22.64 5.48
N ALA A 31 -18.16 -23.00 5.15
CA ALA A 31 -17.04 -22.06 5.17
C ALA A 31 -17.26 -20.87 4.22
N ALA A 32 -17.96 -21.06 3.10
CA ALA A 32 -18.28 -19.98 2.17
C ALA A 32 -19.17 -18.87 2.79
N ILE A 33 -19.94 -19.21 3.82
CA ILE A 33 -20.80 -18.30 4.59
C ILE A 33 -20.08 -17.82 5.85
N VAL A 34 -19.45 -18.73 6.58
CA VAL A 34 -18.79 -18.44 7.87
C VAL A 34 -17.60 -17.49 7.69
N LEU A 35 -16.79 -17.64 6.64
CA LEU A 35 -15.62 -16.79 6.42
C LEU A 35 -15.99 -15.30 6.24
N PRO A 36 -16.95 -14.92 5.38
CA PRO A 36 -17.47 -13.54 5.34
C PRO A 36 -17.96 -13.02 6.69
N ILE A 37 -18.67 -13.83 7.48
CA ILE A 37 -19.20 -13.43 8.80
C ILE A 37 -18.04 -13.14 9.76
N LEU A 38 -17.05 -14.02 9.82
CA LEU A 38 -15.87 -13.82 10.66
C LEU A 38 -15.09 -12.57 10.24
N ASN A 39 -14.94 -12.35 8.93
CA ASN A 39 -14.32 -11.15 8.38
C ASN A 39 -15.08 -9.87 8.77
N PHE A 40 -16.42 -9.91 8.76
CA PHE A 40 -17.25 -8.78 9.17
C PHE A 40 -17.14 -8.48 10.66
N ILE A 41 -17.10 -9.52 11.50
CA ILE A 41 -16.88 -9.36 12.94
C ILE A 41 -15.47 -8.80 13.20
N ALA A 42 -14.46 -9.30 12.48
CA ALA A 42 -13.09 -8.82 12.57
C ALA A 42 -12.97 -7.34 12.13
N SER A 43 -13.66 -6.94 11.05
CA SER A 43 -13.65 -5.56 10.58
C SER A 43 -14.35 -4.57 11.52
N LYS A 44 -15.16 -5.05 12.46
CA LYS A 44 -15.82 -4.22 13.49
C LYS A 44 -14.98 -4.02 14.75
N ARG A 45 -13.91 -4.79 14.93
CA ARG A 45 -12.98 -4.53 16.03
C ARG A 45 -12.29 -3.20 15.72
N PRO A 46 -12.09 -2.32 16.72
CA PRO A 46 -11.24 -1.16 16.51
C PRO A 46 -9.92 -1.68 15.93
N ARG A 47 -9.54 -1.15 14.76
CA ARG A 47 -8.24 -1.46 14.18
C ARG A 47 -7.22 -0.93 15.18
N ASP A 48 -6.62 -1.81 15.98
CA ASP A 48 -5.31 -1.52 16.54
C ASP A 48 -4.38 -1.33 15.35
N ASN A 49 -4.03 -0.06 15.09
CA ASN A 49 -3.04 0.43 14.13
C ASN A 49 -2.76 -0.53 12.95
N TYR A 50 -3.60 -0.48 11.91
CA TYR A 50 -3.28 -1.13 10.65
C TYR A 50 -2.19 -0.31 9.93
N TYR A 51 -0.95 -0.78 9.94
CA TYR A 51 0.21 -0.24 9.21
C TYR A 51 0.04 -0.37 7.67
N GLY A 52 -1.00 0.24 7.11
CA GLY A 52 -1.12 0.47 5.67
C GLY A 52 -0.57 1.86 5.33
N PRO A 53 -0.05 2.09 4.11
CA PRO A 53 0.33 3.43 3.68
C PRO A 53 -0.89 4.34 3.77
N TYR A 54 -0.91 5.17 4.81
CA TYR A 54 -1.96 6.17 4.98
C TYR A 54 -1.74 7.25 3.93
N PRO A 55 -2.81 7.83 3.37
CA PRO A 55 -2.70 9.00 2.52
C PRO A 55 -2.11 10.14 3.36
N MET A 56 -0.81 10.35 3.23
CA MET A 56 -0.08 11.41 3.92
C MET A 56 -0.43 12.77 3.31
N PRO A 57 -0.35 13.86 4.08
CA PRO A 57 -0.22 15.19 3.49
C PRO A 57 0.96 15.16 2.51
N ILE A 58 0.83 15.84 1.37
CA ILE A 58 1.89 15.91 0.36
C ILE A 58 3.10 16.59 1.04
N TYR A 59 4.19 15.85 1.29
CA TYR A 59 5.35 16.38 2.01
C TYR A 59 6.28 17.13 1.06
N GLU A 60 6.78 18.27 1.51
CA GLU A 60 7.94 18.94 0.90
C GLU A 60 9.23 18.30 1.44
N THR A 61 10.15 18.04 0.51
CA THR A 61 11.57 17.70 0.70
C THR A 61 11.90 16.35 1.35
N MET A 62 12.86 15.66 0.74
CA MET A 62 13.39 14.36 1.15
C MET A 62 13.84 14.34 2.62
N SER A 63 13.08 13.70 3.50
CA SER A 63 13.62 12.73 4.46
C SER A 63 12.51 11.85 5.02
N TYR A 64 12.78 10.55 5.07
CA TYR A 64 11.98 9.50 5.70
C TYR A 64 10.60 9.19 5.10
N ARG A 65 10.59 8.14 4.26
CA ARG A 65 9.46 7.21 4.15
C ARG A 65 9.28 6.56 5.51
N ASP A 66 8.38 7.09 6.32
CA ASP A 66 7.49 6.28 7.14
C ASP A 66 6.13 6.97 7.08
N GLY A 67 5.05 6.19 7.00
CA GLY A 67 3.77 6.75 7.39
C GLY A 67 3.92 7.36 8.79
N ILE A 68 3.06 8.29 9.19
CA ILE A 68 2.99 8.59 10.63
C ILE A 68 2.36 7.37 11.30
N ASP A 69 3.15 6.30 11.43
CA ASP A 69 3.08 5.43 12.58
C ASP A 69 3.17 6.35 13.78
N ARG A 70 2.36 6.08 14.82
CA ARG A 70 2.59 6.70 16.12
C ARG A 70 4.10 6.64 16.35
N PRO A 71 4.81 7.77 16.47
CA PRO A 71 6.24 7.70 16.66
C PRO A 71 6.44 6.79 17.88
N ILE A 72 7.14 5.67 17.66
CA ILE A 72 7.57 4.82 18.77
C ILE A 72 8.65 5.64 19.45
N TYR A 73 8.24 6.62 20.25
CA TYR A 73 9.09 7.18 21.27
C TYR A 73 9.29 6.02 22.25
N PRO A 74 10.50 5.43 22.35
CA PRO A 74 10.76 4.50 23.41
C PRO A 74 10.49 5.28 24.68
N GLY A 75 9.39 4.96 25.35
CA GLY A 75 9.00 5.62 26.59
C GLY A 75 10.23 5.59 27.49
N LYS A 76 10.86 6.75 27.69
CA LYS A 76 11.89 6.87 28.71
C LYS A 76 11.24 6.37 30.00
N PRO A 77 11.87 5.44 30.74
CA PRO A 77 11.26 4.89 31.94
C PRO A 77 10.89 6.04 32.89
N GLY A 78 9.58 6.20 33.16
CA GLY A 78 9.02 7.26 34.01
C GLY A 78 7.93 8.15 33.40
N MET A 79 7.58 8.01 32.11
CA MET A 79 6.45 8.75 31.51
C MET A 79 5.15 7.94 31.47
N ASP A 80 4.57 7.71 32.65
CA ASP A 80 3.17 7.29 32.81
C ASP A 80 2.26 8.54 32.92
N LYS A 81 2.38 9.50 31.98
CA LYS A 81 1.46 10.64 31.92
C LYS A 81 0.50 10.45 30.75
N ASP A 82 -0.76 10.16 31.07
CA ASP A 82 -1.85 10.05 30.08
C ASP A 82 -2.27 11.42 29.50
N SER A 83 -1.87 12.52 30.14
CA SER A 83 -2.17 13.88 29.70
C SER A 83 -1.22 14.94 30.27
N ILE A 84 -1.09 16.06 29.57
CA ILE A 84 -0.40 17.29 29.99
C ILE A 84 -1.43 18.41 30.06
N THR A 85 -1.34 19.29 31.07
CA THR A 85 -2.17 20.50 31.14
C THR A 85 -1.27 21.73 31.21
N ILE A 86 -1.41 22.63 30.23
CA ILE A 86 -0.70 23.92 30.16
C ILE A 86 -1.75 25.00 29.87
N ASP A 87 -1.71 26.12 30.59
CA ASP A 87 -2.61 27.27 30.40
C ASP A 87 -4.12 26.89 30.36
N GLY A 88 -4.51 25.89 31.15
CA GLY A 88 -5.89 25.39 31.21
C GLY A 88 -6.31 24.45 30.08
N VAL A 89 -5.41 24.12 29.14
CA VAL A 89 -5.65 23.17 28.06
C VAL A 89 -5.07 21.81 28.40
N THR A 90 -5.92 20.78 28.44
CA THR A 90 -5.51 19.39 28.68
C THR A 90 -5.34 18.63 27.37
N ILE A 91 -4.13 18.17 27.10
CA ILE A 91 -3.72 17.41 25.91
C ILE A 91 -3.44 15.97 26.33
N LYS A 92 -4.08 15.01 25.68
CA LYS A 92 -3.91 13.58 25.95
C LYS A 92 -2.77 12.99 25.14
N SER A 93 -2.26 11.84 25.57
CA SER A 93 -1.15 11.12 24.94
C SER A 93 -1.43 10.62 23.51
N ASP A 94 -2.69 10.60 23.07
CA ASP A 94 -3.11 10.26 21.71
C ASP A 94 -3.16 11.48 20.76
N ASN A 95 -2.93 12.70 21.25
CA ASN A 95 -2.86 13.90 20.43
C ASN A 95 -1.54 13.95 19.62
N PRO A 96 -1.57 14.40 18.34
CA PRO A 96 -0.37 14.47 17.49
C PRO A 96 0.81 15.25 18.06
N PHE A 97 0.53 16.31 18.82
CA PHE A 97 1.53 17.24 19.34
C PHE A 97 1.90 16.96 20.81
N PHE A 98 1.35 15.90 21.42
CA PHE A 98 1.59 15.59 22.83
C PHE A 98 3.08 15.43 23.15
N TRP A 99 3.79 14.61 22.37
CA TRP A 99 5.20 14.28 22.62
C TRP A 99 6.14 15.45 22.35
N ASP A 100 5.81 16.24 21.34
CA ASP A 100 6.52 17.47 20.99
C ASP A 100 6.42 18.50 22.13
N ILE A 101 5.21 18.74 22.63
CA ILE A 101 4.97 19.59 23.81
C ILE A 101 5.66 19.02 25.07
N SER A 102 5.59 17.71 25.27
CA SER A 102 6.27 17.03 26.39
C SER A 102 7.78 17.27 26.36
N TYR A 103 8.38 17.16 25.18
CA TYR A 103 9.79 17.34 24.96
C TYR A 103 10.22 18.79 25.20
N LEU A 104 9.45 19.75 24.68
CA LEU A 104 9.70 21.18 24.90
C LEU A 104 9.68 21.54 26.40
N ILE A 105 8.70 21.06 27.17
CA ILE A 105 8.65 21.28 28.62
C ILE A 105 9.88 20.69 29.30
N GLN A 106 10.22 19.43 28.99
CA GLN A 106 11.35 18.75 29.60
C GLN A 106 12.68 19.45 29.27
N GLU A 107 12.84 19.91 28.04
CA GLU A 107 14.03 20.63 27.61
C GLU A 107 14.18 21.94 28.39
N LYS A 108 13.11 22.72 28.53
CA LYS A 108 13.11 23.94 29.36
C LYS A 108 13.50 23.63 30.81
N GLU A 109 12.87 22.63 31.44
CA GLU A 109 13.19 22.23 32.81
C GLU A 109 14.66 21.81 32.97
N GLN A 110 15.24 21.12 31.97
CA GLN A 110 16.65 20.72 32.00
C GLN A 110 17.59 21.91 31.90
N LEU A 111 17.25 22.91 31.10
CA LEU A 111 18.07 24.10 30.87
C LEU A 111 18.05 25.07 32.06
N GLU A 112 16.91 25.21 32.72
CA GLU A 112 16.84 25.95 33.99
C GLU A 112 17.75 25.37 35.08
N ASN A 113 17.97 24.04 35.03
CA ASN A 113 18.84 23.32 35.95
C ASN A 113 20.30 23.20 35.49
N ASN A 114 20.61 23.50 34.22
CA ASN A 114 21.95 23.38 33.65
C ASN A 114 22.36 24.63 32.86
N LYS A 115 22.57 25.72 33.60
CA LYS A 115 22.88 27.05 33.06
C LYS A 115 24.26 27.17 32.39
N GLU A 116 25.13 26.17 32.57
CA GLU A 116 26.49 26.16 32.01
C GLU A 116 26.53 25.76 30.52
N ARG A 117 25.38 25.43 29.92
CA ARG A 117 25.29 24.99 28.51
C ARG A 117 25.47 26.13 27.50
N PHE A 118 25.28 27.38 27.91
CA PHE A 118 25.39 28.58 27.06
C PHE A 118 26.56 29.45 27.51
N THR A 119 27.15 30.15 26.54
CA THR A 119 28.34 31.00 26.74
C THR A 119 27.99 32.27 27.52
N SER A 120 26.75 32.73 27.43
CA SER A 120 26.22 33.87 28.18
C SER A 120 24.82 33.59 28.77
N PRO A 121 24.46 34.22 29.91
CA PRO A 121 23.09 34.21 30.42
C PRO A 121 22.08 34.77 29.41
N GLU A 122 22.47 35.79 28.64
CA GLU A 122 21.64 36.39 27.60
C GLU A 122 21.30 35.39 26.49
N ALA A 123 22.24 34.52 26.08
CA ALA A 123 21.99 33.47 25.08
C ALA A 123 21.05 32.38 25.61
N LEU A 124 21.18 32.02 26.89
CA LEU A 124 20.24 31.09 27.54
C LEU A 124 18.83 31.68 27.59
N ASP A 125 18.68 32.93 28.01
CA ASP A 125 17.39 33.60 28.12
C ASP A 125 16.71 33.72 26.74
N LEU A 126 17.48 34.06 25.70
CA LEU A 126 16.98 34.12 24.34
C LEU A 126 16.56 32.74 23.81
N TYR A 127 17.32 31.69 24.10
CA TYR A 127 16.94 30.32 23.74
C TYR A 127 15.68 29.85 24.47
N LEU A 128 15.53 30.18 25.76
CA LEU A 128 14.31 29.88 26.51
C LEU A 128 13.09 30.61 25.93
N ALA A 129 13.25 31.86 25.47
CA ALA A 129 12.20 32.60 24.78
C ALA A 129 11.82 31.97 23.43
N LEU A 130 12.79 31.43 22.69
CA LEU A 130 12.54 30.66 21.46
C LEU A 130 11.73 29.39 21.76
N LEU A 131 12.10 28.63 22.81
CA LEU A 131 11.35 27.44 23.24
C LEU A 131 9.92 27.80 23.69
N ASP A 132 9.73 28.94 24.35
CA ASP A 132 8.39 29.42 24.71
C ASP A 132 7.55 29.74 23.47
N THR A 133 8.15 30.33 22.45
CA THR A 133 7.49 30.60 21.17
C THR A 133 7.05 29.29 20.51
N GLU A 134 7.94 28.30 20.42
CA GLU A 134 7.63 26.98 19.84
C GLU A 134 6.58 26.22 20.65
N LEU A 135 6.62 26.33 21.99
CA LEU A 135 5.64 25.71 22.88
C LEU A 135 4.24 26.31 22.66
N GLN A 136 4.12 27.64 22.64
CA GLN A 136 2.84 28.31 22.39
C GLN A 136 2.30 27.99 20.99
N PHE A 137 3.19 27.94 20.00
CA PHE A 137 2.84 27.54 18.65
C PHE A 137 2.28 26.11 18.62
N SER A 138 2.98 25.15 19.22
CA SER A 138 2.57 23.74 19.31
C SER A 138 1.27 23.56 20.10
N LEU A 139 1.06 24.36 21.16
CA LEU A 139 -0.18 24.39 21.92
C LEU A 139 -1.38 24.82 21.07
N ASN A 140 -1.22 25.83 20.22
CA ASN A 140 -2.30 26.27 19.32
C ASN A 140 -2.68 25.18 18.30
N PHE A 141 -1.71 24.43 17.81
CA PHE A 141 -1.94 23.25 16.98
C PHE A 141 -2.67 22.14 17.75
N ALA A 142 -2.19 21.79 18.94
CA ALA A 142 -2.78 20.74 19.77
C ALA A 142 -4.24 21.03 20.18
N LYS A 143 -4.61 22.30 20.34
CA LYS A 143 -6.00 22.73 20.62
C LYS A 143 -6.94 22.43 19.46
N ASN A 144 -6.48 22.60 18.22
CA ASN A 144 -7.30 22.50 17.01
C ASN A 144 -7.23 21.13 16.32
N ILE A 145 -6.17 20.35 16.60
CA ILE A 145 -5.90 19.07 15.94
C ILE A 145 -5.81 17.97 16.98
N THR A 146 -6.68 16.98 16.86
CA THR A 146 -6.73 15.81 17.75
C THR A 146 -6.47 14.48 17.03
N ASN A 147 -6.35 14.49 15.70
CA ASN A 147 -6.15 13.30 14.87
C ASN A 147 -4.86 13.45 14.04
N TYR A 148 -4.03 12.42 14.02
CA TYR A 148 -2.81 12.36 13.20
C TYR A 148 -3.08 12.44 11.69
N GLN A 149 -4.29 12.10 11.26
CA GLN A 149 -4.69 12.14 9.85
C GLN A 149 -5.14 13.53 9.40
N ASP A 150 -5.24 14.50 10.31
CA ASP A 150 -5.64 15.86 9.94
C ASP A 150 -4.61 16.48 8.99
N TYR A 151 -5.05 16.94 7.82
CA TYR A 151 -4.17 17.53 6.80
C TYR A 151 -3.43 18.77 7.31
N ARG A 152 -3.95 19.43 8.36
CA ARG A 152 -3.32 20.58 9.02
C ARG A 152 -2.16 20.18 9.93
N ALA A 153 -2.02 18.90 10.29
CA ALA A 153 -1.00 18.45 11.24
C ALA A 153 0.43 18.74 10.74
N SER A 154 0.65 18.68 9.43
CA SER A 154 1.93 19.02 8.81
C SER A 154 2.22 20.53 8.79
N MET A 155 1.21 21.41 8.98
CA MET A 155 1.40 22.86 8.86
C MET A 155 2.29 23.42 9.97
N LYS A 156 2.40 22.75 11.14
CA LYS A 156 3.33 23.17 12.18
C LYS A 156 4.77 23.17 11.67
N TRP A 157 5.16 22.09 10.98
CA TRP A 157 6.49 21.94 10.40
C TRP A 157 6.72 22.94 9.26
N MET A 158 5.70 23.20 8.44
CA MET A 158 5.78 24.20 7.37
C MET A 158 6.01 25.61 7.91
N ALA A 159 5.41 25.94 9.05
CA ALA A 159 5.55 27.25 9.68
C ALA A 159 6.87 27.46 10.41
N GLN A 160 7.67 26.41 10.60
CA GLN A 160 8.83 26.44 11.51
C GLN A 160 9.87 27.46 11.05
N GLU A 161 10.19 27.49 9.76
CA GLU A 161 11.13 28.47 9.20
C GLU A 161 10.61 29.91 9.37
N SER A 162 9.34 30.15 9.04
CA SER A 162 8.74 31.49 9.17
C SER A 162 8.65 31.94 10.63
N MET A 163 8.34 31.02 11.54
CA MET A 163 8.31 31.27 12.99
C MET A 163 9.71 31.65 13.52
N TYR A 164 10.75 30.90 13.14
CA TYR A 164 12.12 31.22 13.54
C TYR A 164 12.63 32.51 12.88
N GLY A 165 12.31 32.74 11.61
CA GLY A 165 12.65 33.99 10.92
C GLY A 165 12.03 35.21 11.61
N LYS A 166 10.75 35.12 11.99
CA LYS A 166 10.06 36.17 12.76
C LYS A 166 10.74 36.40 14.10
N PHE A 167 11.03 35.33 14.84
CA PHE A 167 11.72 35.43 16.13
C PHE A 167 13.09 36.13 16.01
N ILE A 168 13.85 35.84 14.95
CA ILE A 168 15.14 36.48 14.68
C ILE A 168 14.96 37.98 14.43
N PHE A 169 13.99 38.37 13.59
CA PHE A 169 13.71 39.78 13.31
C PHE A 169 13.24 40.57 14.54
N GLU A 170 12.41 39.94 15.39
CA GLU A 170 11.94 40.56 16.64
C GLU A 170 13.06 40.73 17.68
N ASN A 171 14.13 39.94 17.59
CA ASN A 171 15.28 39.96 18.51
C ASN A 171 16.58 40.42 17.82
N ILE A 172 16.47 41.14 16.70
CA ILE A 172 17.61 41.52 15.87
C ILE A 172 18.58 42.51 16.54
N ASP A 173 18.13 43.18 17.60
CA ASP A 173 18.94 44.13 18.38
C ASP A 173 19.89 43.44 19.37
N VAL A 174 19.76 42.12 19.55
CA VAL A 174 20.65 41.31 20.39
C VAL A 174 22.02 41.15 19.70
N PRO A 175 23.15 41.09 20.43
CA PRO A 175 24.45 40.83 19.83
C PRO A 175 24.47 39.59 18.92
N GLU A 176 25.16 39.71 17.78
CA GLU A 176 25.21 38.67 16.73
C GLU A 176 25.63 37.30 17.27
N ASP A 177 26.64 37.25 18.13
CA ASP A 177 27.17 36.02 18.73
C ASP A 177 26.15 35.34 19.64
N VAL A 178 25.40 36.13 20.43
CA VAL A 178 24.33 35.66 21.32
C VAL A 178 23.15 35.13 20.51
N LEU A 179 22.72 35.89 19.48
CA LEU A 179 21.62 35.51 18.60
C LEU A 179 21.95 34.22 17.82
N LEU A 180 23.16 34.14 17.27
CA LEU A 180 23.65 32.96 16.57
C LEU A 180 23.72 31.75 17.50
N GLU A 181 24.29 31.90 18.71
CA GLU A 181 24.39 30.81 19.67
C GLU A 181 23.01 30.25 20.03
N ALA A 182 22.04 31.13 20.35
CA ALA A 182 20.70 30.71 20.74
C ALA A 182 19.96 30.00 19.60
N VAL A 183 19.87 30.62 18.42
CA VAL A 183 19.10 30.06 17.29
C VAL A 183 19.72 28.76 16.78
N SER A 184 21.05 28.69 16.70
CA SER A 184 21.77 27.52 16.15
C SER A 184 21.61 26.24 16.99
N GLN A 185 21.20 26.34 18.25
CA GLN A 185 20.86 25.15 19.07
C GLN A 185 19.63 24.41 18.54
N ARG A 186 18.68 25.13 17.92
CA ARG A 186 17.42 24.57 17.42
C ARG A 186 17.40 24.41 15.92
N TRP A 187 17.89 25.44 15.21
CA TRP A 187 17.90 25.50 13.77
C TRP A 187 19.30 25.89 13.32
N TYR A 188 20.05 24.91 12.80
CA TYR A 188 21.42 25.13 12.36
C TYR A 188 21.48 26.35 11.42
N MET A 189 22.23 27.36 11.84
CA MET A 189 22.35 28.62 11.13
C MET A 189 23.82 28.94 10.94
N GLU A 190 24.23 29.10 9.69
CA GLU A 190 25.60 29.52 9.40
C GLU A 190 25.77 31.02 9.66
N PRO A 191 26.93 31.46 10.17
CA PRO A 191 27.15 32.88 10.48
C PRO A 191 26.90 33.82 9.28
N GLU A 192 27.32 33.41 8.08
CA GLU A 192 27.12 34.21 6.85
C GLU A 192 25.64 34.24 6.41
N MET A 193 24.90 33.16 6.67
CA MET A 193 23.46 33.12 6.41
C MET A 193 22.71 34.05 7.35
N LEU A 194 23.05 34.06 8.65
CA LEU A 194 22.43 34.97 9.63
C LEU A 194 22.64 36.44 9.20
N LYS A 195 23.83 36.76 8.72
CA LYS A 195 24.16 38.09 8.21
C LYS A 195 23.35 38.46 6.99
N SER A 196 23.53 37.70 5.92
CA SER A 196 22.90 38.00 4.63
C SER A 196 21.36 38.01 4.69
N LYS A 197 20.74 37.11 5.46
CA LYS A 197 19.28 36.95 5.50
C LYS A 197 18.59 37.85 6.53
N TYR A 198 19.29 38.33 7.56
CA TYR A 198 18.65 39.06 8.67
C TYR A 198 19.37 40.35 9.08
N LEU A 199 20.69 40.31 9.29
CA LEU A 199 21.43 41.45 9.89
C LEU A 199 21.81 42.53 8.87
N ASP A 200 22.22 42.14 7.65
CA ASP A 200 22.73 43.03 6.61
C ASP A 200 21.61 43.71 5.79
N LEU A 201 20.34 43.36 6.07
CA LEU A 201 19.18 44.00 5.46
C LEU A 201 19.03 45.45 5.92
N THR A 202 18.61 46.32 5.01
CA THR A 202 18.18 47.68 5.35
C THR A 202 16.95 47.65 6.24
N ALA A 203 16.68 48.75 6.95
CA ALA A 203 15.49 48.84 7.81
C ALA A 203 14.17 48.68 7.03
N GLU A 204 14.14 49.10 5.76
CA GLU A 204 12.98 48.95 4.87
C GLU A 204 12.81 47.48 4.46
N GLU A 205 13.87 46.83 3.97
CA GLU A 205 13.84 45.38 3.61
C GLU A 205 13.51 44.49 4.82
N ARG A 206 14.00 44.85 6.01
CA ARG A 206 13.70 44.15 7.26
C ARG A 206 12.22 44.25 7.62
N LEU A 207 11.63 45.45 7.51
CA LEU A 207 10.22 45.66 7.79
C LEU A 207 9.35 44.91 6.79
N GLU A 208 9.68 44.96 5.50
CA GLU A 208 8.97 44.19 4.47
C GLU A 208 9.05 42.68 4.70
N ALA A 209 10.22 42.16 5.09
CA ALA A 209 10.39 40.75 5.40
C ALA A 209 9.58 40.33 6.64
N LEU A 210 9.55 41.17 7.69
CA LEU A 210 8.75 40.92 8.89
C LEU A 210 7.24 40.95 8.58
N ASP A 211 6.78 41.94 7.82
CA ASP A 211 5.37 42.06 7.41
C ASP A 211 4.93 40.83 6.58
N ALA A 212 5.80 40.34 5.68
CA ALA A 212 5.53 39.15 4.89
C ALA A 212 5.42 37.87 5.76
N LEU A 213 6.30 37.72 6.77
CA LEU A 213 6.25 36.61 7.71
C LEU A 213 4.99 36.67 8.60
N ASP A 214 4.59 37.87 9.01
CA ASP A 214 3.35 38.09 9.76
C ASP A 214 2.11 37.71 8.94
N GLU A 215 2.06 38.10 7.67
CA GLU A 215 0.97 37.72 6.77
C GLU A 215 0.91 36.20 6.57
N GLU A 216 2.06 35.55 6.35
CA GLU A 216 2.15 34.10 6.17
C GLU A 216 1.68 33.34 7.42
N LEU A 217 2.21 33.69 8.59
CA LEU A 217 1.86 33.04 9.86
C LEU A 217 0.39 33.32 10.23
N ALA A 218 -0.13 34.52 9.97
CA ALA A 218 -1.54 34.85 10.19
C ALA A 218 -2.46 34.03 9.28
N SER A 219 -2.12 33.90 7.99
CA SER A 219 -2.87 33.06 7.05
C SER A 219 -2.87 31.60 7.50
N LEU A 220 -1.73 31.10 7.97
CA LEU A 220 -1.58 29.73 8.45
C LEU A 220 -2.42 29.47 9.71
N MET A 221 -2.42 30.41 10.66
CA MET A 221 -3.27 30.35 11.85
C MET A 221 -4.76 30.42 11.50
N ALA A 222 -5.15 31.25 10.52
CA ALA A 222 -6.52 31.32 10.06
C ALA A 222 -7.01 29.98 9.46
N ILE A 223 -6.16 29.29 8.68
CA ILE A 223 -6.45 27.95 8.16
C ILE A 223 -6.59 26.93 9.31
N LEU A 224 -5.68 26.99 10.29
CA LEU A 224 -5.68 26.11 11.47
C LEU A 224 -6.99 26.25 12.26
N GLU A 225 -7.40 27.48 12.57
CA GLU A 225 -8.60 27.78 13.37
C GLU A 225 -9.90 27.50 12.60
N ASN A 226 -9.97 27.85 11.32
CA ASN A 226 -11.21 27.73 10.53
C ASN A 226 -11.37 26.38 9.83
N ASN A 227 -10.34 25.53 9.81
CA ASN A 227 -10.32 24.28 9.04
C ASN A 227 -10.62 24.53 7.54
N ASP A 228 -9.98 25.54 6.96
CA ASP A 228 -10.21 25.99 5.59
C ASP A 228 -9.34 25.20 4.60
N PHE A 229 -9.91 24.15 4.02
CA PHE A 229 -9.21 23.28 3.07
C PHE A 229 -8.83 23.99 1.76
N PRO A 230 -9.69 24.80 1.12
CA PRO A 230 -9.30 25.63 -0.03
C PRO A 230 -8.09 26.53 0.23
N GLN A 231 -8.08 27.28 1.33
CA GLN A 231 -6.95 28.16 1.65
C GLN A 231 -5.67 27.36 1.93
N TYR A 232 -5.78 26.18 2.55
CA TYR A 232 -4.65 25.26 2.69
C TYR A 232 -4.08 24.85 1.34
N VAL A 233 -4.93 24.49 0.38
CA VAL A 233 -4.48 24.12 -0.97
C VAL A 233 -3.79 25.29 -1.67
N ASP A 234 -4.34 26.50 -1.58
CA ASP A 234 -3.73 27.70 -2.17
C ASP A 234 -2.36 28.01 -1.55
N LEU A 235 -2.24 27.92 -0.22
CA LEU A 235 -0.97 28.07 0.50
C LEU A 235 0.06 27.05 0.00
N ARG A 236 -0.35 25.78 -0.09
CA ARG A 236 0.52 24.69 -0.57
C ARG A 236 0.97 24.90 -2.01
N ILE A 237 0.07 25.31 -2.91
CA ILE A 237 0.44 25.59 -4.31
C ILE A 237 1.44 26.75 -4.38
N LYS A 238 1.29 27.80 -3.57
CA LYS A 238 2.28 28.88 -3.51
C LYS A 238 3.66 28.38 -3.05
N GLN A 239 3.71 27.51 -2.04
CA GLN A 239 4.95 26.90 -1.55
C GLN A 239 5.63 26.05 -2.63
N GLU A 240 4.89 25.16 -3.28
CA GLU A 240 5.44 24.32 -4.35
C GLU A 240 5.98 25.15 -5.53
N ASN A 241 5.30 26.24 -5.90
CA ASN A 241 5.81 27.17 -6.94
C ASN A 241 7.10 27.87 -6.48
N LYS A 242 7.16 28.36 -5.23
CA LYS A 242 8.38 28.95 -4.67
C LYS A 242 9.53 27.94 -4.64
N ASN A 243 9.25 26.68 -4.32
CA ASN A 243 10.24 25.61 -4.36
C ASN A 243 10.75 25.36 -5.80
N ILE A 244 9.86 25.35 -6.79
CA ILE A 244 10.24 25.25 -8.22
C ILE A 244 11.15 26.41 -8.63
N ASP A 245 10.81 27.64 -8.27
CA ASP A 245 11.62 28.83 -8.56
C ASP A 245 13.03 28.72 -7.92
N ASN A 246 13.10 28.33 -6.64
CA ASN A 246 14.37 28.09 -5.95
C ASN A 246 15.22 27.00 -6.64
N ILE A 247 14.60 25.91 -7.10
CA ILE A 247 15.31 24.83 -7.79
C ILE A 247 15.80 25.31 -9.16
N HIS A 248 15.04 26.16 -9.87
CA HIS A 248 15.50 26.78 -11.11
C HIS A 248 16.74 27.64 -10.91
N GLU A 249 16.79 28.43 -9.84
CA GLU A 249 17.99 29.20 -9.48
C GLU A 249 19.18 28.28 -9.19
N GLN A 250 18.97 27.20 -8.44
CA GLN A 250 20.01 26.20 -8.19
C GLN A 250 20.53 25.57 -9.49
N ILE A 251 19.65 25.23 -10.43
CA ILE A 251 20.05 24.70 -11.74
C ILE A 251 20.92 25.73 -12.48
N ALA A 252 20.54 27.01 -12.48
CA ALA A 252 21.31 28.06 -13.13
C ALA A 252 22.72 28.21 -12.55
N VAL A 253 22.87 28.08 -11.22
CA VAL A 253 24.17 28.06 -10.55
C VAL A 253 25.00 26.85 -11.00
N GLN A 254 24.41 25.66 -11.05
CA GLN A 254 25.10 24.45 -11.49
C GLN A 254 25.51 24.52 -12.97
N GLU A 255 24.69 25.10 -13.84
CA GLU A 255 25.03 25.32 -15.25
C GLU A 255 26.22 26.25 -15.43
N GLN A 256 26.36 27.28 -14.58
CA GLN A 256 27.57 28.13 -14.58
C GLN A 256 28.81 27.36 -14.10
N GLU A 257 28.67 26.46 -13.14
CA GLU A 257 29.78 25.62 -12.68
C GLU A 257 30.32 24.67 -13.75
N ILE A 258 29.50 24.22 -14.69
CA ILE A 258 29.98 23.46 -15.86
C ILE A 258 30.96 24.30 -16.69
N ILE A 259 30.68 25.59 -16.85
CA ILE A 259 31.54 26.52 -17.61
C ILE A 259 32.87 26.74 -16.85
N ASN A 260 32.80 26.87 -15.52
CA ASN A 260 33.98 27.09 -14.67
C ASN A 260 34.85 25.83 -14.53
N ASN A 261 34.23 24.65 -14.49
CA ASN A 261 34.88 23.37 -14.20
C ASN A 261 34.47 22.25 -15.18
N PRO A 262 34.89 22.30 -16.47
CA PRO A 262 34.47 21.34 -17.49
C PRO A 262 34.82 19.88 -17.19
N SER A 263 35.82 19.63 -16.33
CA SER A 263 36.21 18.27 -15.93
C SER A 263 35.18 17.56 -15.04
N GLN A 264 34.21 18.28 -14.49
CA GLN A 264 33.14 17.75 -13.63
C GLN A 264 31.77 17.70 -14.33
N GLU A 265 31.72 17.97 -15.64
CA GLU A 265 30.47 18.08 -16.41
C GLU A 265 29.52 16.88 -16.21
N ASP A 266 30.04 15.65 -16.22
CA ASP A 266 29.22 14.45 -16.01
C ASP A 266 28.56 14.40 -14.62
N MET A 267 29.27 14.81 -13.57
CA MET A 267 28.75 14.84 -12.20
C MET A 267 27.69 15.94 -12.04
N ILE A 268 27.97 17.13 -12.57
CA ILE A 268 27.06 18.27 -12.47
C ILE A 268 25.78 18.00 -13.30
N ASN A 269 25.90 17.35 -14.46
CA ASN A 269 24.74 16.93 -15.25
C ASN A 269 23.83 15.95 -14.50
N GLN A 270 24.39 15.06 -13.66
CA GLN A 270 23.57 14.21 -12.78
C GLN A 270 22.87 15.03 -11.70
N MET A 271 23.54 16.00 -11.09
CA MET A 271 22.91 16.90 -10.12
C MET A 271 21.76 17.71 -10.75
N ILE A 272 21.97 18.27 -11.94
CA ILE A 272 20.92 19.00 -12.69
C ILE A 272 19.75 18.07 -13.02
N LEU A 273 20.01 16.81 -13.38
CA LEU A 273 18.95 15.83 -13.63
C LEU A 273 18.11 15.57 -12.38
N ASP A 274 18.74 15.43 -11.21
CA ASP A 274 18.04 15.25 -9.94
C ASP A 274 17.24 16.48 -9.53
N LEU A 275 17.77 17.70 -9.76
CA LEU A 275 17.01 18.94 -9.56
C LEU A 275 15.78 19.01 -10.49
N LYS A 276 15.93 18.63 -11.76
CA LYS A 276 14.79 18.55 -12.71
C LYS A 276 13.72 17.53 -12.27
N ARG A 277 14.13 16.41 -11.65
CA ARG A 277 13.18 15.46 -11.06
C ARG A 277 12.43 16.06 -9.87
N GLN A 278 13.07 16.89 -9.05
CA GLN A 278 12.40 17.62 -7.96
C GLN A 278 11.39 18.66 -8.46
N ILE A 279 11.68 19.34 -9.58
CA ILE A 279 10.69 20.19 -10.26
C ILE A 279 9.49 19.35 -10.70
N THR A 280 9.73 18.22 -11.38
CA THR A 280 8.66 17.31 -11.82
C THR A 280 7.82 16.80 -10.65
N TYR A 281 8.45 16.52 -9.49
CA TYR A 281 7.75 16.16 -8.26
C TYR A 281 6.80 17.27 -7.80
N SER A 282 7.30 18.50 -7.73
CA SER A 282 6.53 19.67 -7.29
C SER A 282 5.37 19.99 -8.26
N GLU A 283 5.59 19.88 -9.58
CA GLU A 283 4.54 20.03 -10.59
C GLU A 283 3.44 18.96 -10.46
N ASN A 284 3.82 17.72 -10.17
CA ASN A 284 2.88 16.63 -9.91
C ASN A 284 2.07 16.91 -8.63
N ASN A 285 2.70 17.42 -7.57
CA ASN A 285 2.05 17.80 -6.32
C ASN A 285 1.01 18.90 -6.53
N ILE A 286 1.36 19.96 -7.27
CA ILE A 286 0.44 21.03 -7.65
C ILE A 286 -0.77 20.46 -8.39
N SER A 287 -0.53 19.58 -9.36
CA SER A 287 -1.61 18.94 -10.13
C SER A 287 -2.55 18.11 -9.25
N LEU A 288 -2.01 17.38 -8.27
CA LEU A 288 -2.80 16.60 -7.31
C LEU A 288 -3.57 17.49 -6.33
N LEU A 289 -2.97 18.59 -5.85
CA LEU A 289 -3.61 19.58 -5.00
C LEU A 289 -4.81 20.24 -5.69
N GLN A 290 -4.65 20.62 -6.96
CA GLN A 290 -5.74 21.16 -7.78
C GLN A 290 -6.88 20.14 -7.94
N LEU A 291 -6.56 18.88 -8.22
CA LEU A 291 -7.56 17.82 -8.34
C LEU A 291 -8.29 17.57 -7.01
N ARG A 292 -7.57 17.62 -5.88
CA ARG A 292 -8.17 17.53 -4.54
C ARG A 292 -9.14 18.67 -4.29
N LEU A 293 -8.79 19.89 -4.67
CA LEU A 293 -9.66 21.06 -4.54
C LEU A 293 -10.91 20.93 -5.42
N GLU A 294 -10.74 20.55 -6.70
CA GLU A 294 -11.85 20.39 -7.64
C GLU A 294 -12.86 19.34 -7.16
N LYS A 295 -12.38 18.20 -6.68
CA LYS A 295 -13.21 17.07 -6.23
C LYS A 295 -13.54 17.11 -4.74
N ASN A 296 -13.07 18.12 -4.01
CA ASN A 296 -13.19 18.24 -2.55
C ASN A 296 -12.73 16.98 -1.80
N ILE A 297 -11.54 16.47 -2.13
CA ILE A 297 -10.94 15.28 -1.52
C ILE A 297 -9.97 15.71 -0.40
N ILE A 298 -10.48 15.72 0.83
CA ILE A 298 -9.73 16.13 2.02
C ILE A 298 -8.74 15.01 2.41
N PRO A 299 -7.43 15.30 2.55
CA PRO A 299 -6.46 14.31 3.01
C PRO A 299 -6.81 13.76 4.39
N GLY A 300 -6.53 12.48 4.61
CA GLY A 300 -6.77 11.82 5.89
C GLY A 300 -8.19 11.31 6.13
N GLU A 301 -9.18 11.75 5.35
CA GLU A 301 -10.50 11.14 5.38
C GLU A 301 -10.47 9.69 4.84
N ASP A 302 -11.28 8.80 5.43
CA ASP A 302 -11.41 7.39 5.02
C ASP A 302 -12.29 7.27 3.75
N VAL A 303 -11.79 7.86 2.66
CA VAL A 303 -12.41 7.86 1.34
C VAL A 303 -11.46 7.22 0.32
N TRP A 304 -12.01 6.45 -0.62
CA TRP A 304 -11.20 5.67 -1.56
C TRP A 304 -10.35 6.55 -2.50
N GLN A 305 -10.81 7.77 -2.77
CA GLN A 305 -10.12 8.75 -3.59
C GLN A 305 -8.75 9.10 -3.03
N ASN A 306 -8.59 9.11 -1.69
CA ASN A 306 -7.31 9.36 -1.05
C ASN A 306 -6.29 8.26 -1.38
N TYR A 307 -6.71 7.00 -1.43
CA TYR A 307 -5.85 5.88 -1.85
C TYR A 307 -5.50 5.97 -3.34
N ALA A 308 -6.45 6.35 -4.18
CA ALA A 308 -6.21 6.53 -5.62
C ALA A 308 -5.19 7.64 -5.91
N LEU A 309 -5.32 8.79 -5.24
CA LEU A 309 -4.38 9.90 -5.37
C LEU A 309 -2.98 9.55 -4.84
N SER A 310 -2.90 8.82 -3.73
CA SER A 310 -1.62 8.35 -3.19
C SER A 310 -0.92 7.37 -4.13
N ASP A 311 -1.66 6.45 -4.77
CA ASP A 311 -1.12 5.57 -5.80
C ASP A 311 -0.63 6.37 -7.02
N MET A 312 -1.39 7.38 -7.48
CA MET A 312 -0.98 8.26 -8.57
C MET A 312 0.34 8.96 -8.28
N GLU A 313 0.45 9.56 -7.09
CA GLU A 313 1.68 10.20 -6.62
C GLU A 313 2.85 9.20 -6.66
N ASN A 314 2.67 8.04 -6.03
CA ASN A 314 3.69 6.99 -5.99
C ASN A 314 4.12 6.51 -7.37
N TYR A 315 3.19 6.37 -8.32
CA TYR A 315 3.50 5.95 -9.68
C TYR A 315 4.22 7.04 -10.49
N ARG A 316 3.78 8.30 -10.38
CA ARG A 316 4.44 9.44 -11.03
C ARG A 316 5.87 9.61 -10.50
N ASN A 317 6.06 9.44 -9.19
CA ASN A 317 7.39 9.49 -8.57
C ASN A 317 8.27 8.34 -9.03
N GLN A 318 7.75 7.11 -9.12
CA GLN A 318 8.55 5.99 -9.64
C GLN A 318 8.92 6.20 -11.12
N LEU A 319 8.02 6.75 -11.93
CA LEU A 319 8.29 7.03 -13.34
C LEU A 319 9.40 8.05 -13.54
N SER A 320 9.52 9.08 -12.69
CA SER A 320 10.59 10.09 -12.83
C SER A 320 12.01 9.53 -12.64
N TYR A 321 12.13 8.39 -11.94
CA TYR A 321 13.39 7.66 -11.76
C TYR A 321 13.53 6.42 -12.64
N THR A 322 12.46 5.99 -13.33
CA THR A 322 12.48 4.77 -14.17
C THR A 322 12.80 5.13 -15.62
N GLU A 323 14.09 5.27 -15.93
CA GLU A 323 14.59 5.54 -17.28
C GLU A 323 15.32 4.33 -17.87
N ILE A 324 15.17 4.11 -19.18
CA ILE A 324 15.92 3.10 -19.91
C ILE A 324 17.32 3.63 -20.19
N LEU A 325 18.33 3.05 -19.53
CA LEU A 325 19.73 3.40 -19.75
C LEU A 325 20.16 3.07 -21.19
N THR A 326 21.16 3.80 -21.68
CA THR A 326 21.82 3.47 -22.95
C THR A 326 22.53 2.11 -22.86
N GLU A 327 22.75 1.45 -24.00
CA GLU A 327 23.44 0.15 -24.04
C GLU A 327 24.84 0.22 -23.44
N GLU A 328 25.54 1.34 -23.60
CA GLU A 328 26.86 1.58 -23.00
C GLU A 328 26.79 1.61 -21.47
N LYS A 329 25.90 2.41 -20.88
CA LYS A 329 25.70 2.47 -19.42
C LYS A 329 25.23 1.12 -18.87
N PHE A 330 24.32 0.44 -19.57
CA PHE A 330 23.89 -0.90 -19.20
C PHE A 330 25.06 -1.88 -19.11
N ASN A 331 25.99 -1.86 -20.07
CA ASN A 331 27.14 -2.75 -20.09
C ASN A 331 28.19 -2.41 -19.02
N GLN A 332 28.25 -1.15 -18.56
CA GLN A 332 29.10 -0.72 -17.45
C GLN A 332 28.55 -1.20 -16.09
N GLU A 333 27.23 -1.27 -15.96
CA GLU A 333 26.54 -1.70 -14.73
C GLU A 333 26.51 -3.23 -14.59
N THR A 334 27.51 -3.79 -13.90
CA THR A 334 27.69 -5.24 -13.75
C THR A 334 26.45 -5.94 -13.17
N TRP A 335 25.74 -5.29 -12.26
CA TRP A 335 24.53 -5.84 -11.64
C TRP A 335 23.34 -5.89 -12.63
N LEU A 336 23.18 -4.91 -13.53
CA LEU A 336 22.13 -4.92 -14.57
C LEU A 336 22.37 -6.00 -15.60
N VAL A 337 23.62 -6.15 -16.06
CA VAL A 337 24.02 -7.24 -16.96
C VAL A 337 23.77 -8.59 -16.29
N GLN A 338 24.16 -8.74 -15.02
CA GLN A 338 23.87 -9.95 -14.26
C GLN A 338 22.36 -10.17 -14.11
N GLN A 339 21.58 -9.10 -13.95
CA GLN A 339 20.15 -9.16 -13.72
C GLN A 339 19.34 -9.59 -14.93
N HIS A 340 19.56 -8.92 -16.06
CA HIS A 340 18.77 -9.05 -17.27
C HIS A 340 19.45 -9.89 -18.36
N GLY A 341 20.76 -10.09 -18.27
CA GLY A 341 21.57 -10.90 -19.16
C GLY A 341 21.89 -10.23 -20.50
N SER A 342 20.91 -9.60 -21.14
CA SER A 342 21.10 -8.84 -22.38
C SER A 342 20.35 -7.52 -22.36
N TYR A 343 20.87 -6.54 -23.10
CA TYR A 343 20.26 -5.21 -23.21
C TYR A 343 18.80 -5.29 -23.71
N SER A 344 18.51 -6.13 -24.72
CA SER A 344 17.14 -6.33 -25.21
C SER A 344 16.18 -6.84 -24.12
N LYS A 345 16.62 -7.75 -23.25
CA LYS A 345 15.79 -8.24 -22.13
C LYS A 345 15.60 -7.18 -21.05
N TYR A 346 16.62 -6.34 -20.83
CA TYR A 346 16.55 -5.19 -19.93
C TYR A 346 15.51 -4.18 -20.43
N VAL A 347 15.60 -3.74 -21.69
CA VAL A 347 14.65 -2.80 -22.29
C VAL A 347 13.21 -3.31 -22.18
N VAL A 348 12.95 -4.58 -22.52
CA VAL A 348 11.60 -5.17 -22.38
C VAL A 348 11.12 -5.20 -20.93
N ALA A 349 12.00 -5.49 -19.97
CA ALA A 349 11.65 -5.55 -18.56
C ALA A 349 11.32 -4.16 -18.00
N ILE A 350 12.15 -3.15 -18.28
CA ILE A 350 11.92 -1.78 -17.83
C ILE A 350 10.71 -1.16 -18.54
N GLN A 351 10.52 -1.39 -19.84
CA GLN A 351 9.33 -0.94 -20.54
C GLN A 351 8.06 -1.53 -19.90
N LYS A 352 8.07 -2.82 -19.55
CA LYS A 352 6.94 -3.45 -18.85
C LYS A 352 6.66 -2.79 -17.48
N GLN A 353 7.71 -2.37 -16.77
CA GLN A 353 7.55 -1.63 -15.50
C GLN A 353 6.96 -0.25 -15.74
N ILE A 354 7.47 0.51 -16.72
CA ILE A 354 6.92 1.81 -17.13
C ILE A 354 5.44 1.68 -17.52
N ASP A 355 5.10 0.69 -18.34
CA ASP A 355 3.72 0.41 -18.76
C ASP A 355 2.83 0.09 -17.55
N ALA A 356 3.32 -0.68 -16.58
CA ALA A 356 2.57 -1.00 -15.37
C ALA A 356 2.28 0.24 -14.51
N LEU A 357 3.27 1.12 -14.33
CA LEU A 357 3.11 2.38 -13.60
C LEU A 357 2.11 3.31 -14.30
N ASN A 358 2.26 3.49 -15.62
CA ASN A 358 1.32 4.28 -16.42
C ASN A 358 -0.11 3.73 -16.37
N ASN A 359 -0.26 2.40 -16.43
CA ASN A 359 -1.57 1.76 -16.29
C ASN A 359 -2.21 2.03 -14.92
N GLY A 360 -1.40 2.02 -13.85
CA GLY A 360 -1.86 2.37 -12.51
C GLY A 360 -2.38 3.81 -12.41
N ILE A 361 -1.67 4.76 -13.02
CA ILE A 361 -2.10 6.17 -13.11
C ILE A 361 -3.43 6.28 -13.86
N ILE A 362 -3.54 5.65 -15.04
CA ILE A 362 -4.75 5.69 -15.86
C ILE A 362 -5.96 5.08 -15.12
N ILE A 363 -5.76 4.01 -14.34
CA ILE A 363 -6.82 3.39 -13.53
C ILE A 363 -7.28 4.34 -12.43
N ALA A 364 -6.35 4.98 -11.72
CA ALA A 364 -6.66 5.94 -10.68
C ALA A 364 -7.41 7.17 -11.22
N GLU A 365 -6.89 7.78 -12.30
CA GLU A 365 -7.49 8.94 -12.96
C GLU A 365 -8.92 8.63 -13.43
N LYS A 366 -9.12 7.53 -14.16
CA LYS A 366 -10.45 7.12 -14.61
C LYS A 366 -11.41 6.83 -13.45
N SER A 367 -10.90 6.27 -12.35
CA SER A 367 -11.71 6.00 -11.16
C SER A 367 -12.22 7.31 -10.55
N ILE A 368 -11.32 8.29 -10.37
CA ILE A 368 -11.62 9.61 -9.81
C ILE A 368 -12.56 10.40 -10.73
N ASP A 369 -12.28 10.45 -12.03
CA ASP A 369 -13.07 11.21 -13.00
C ASP A 369 -14.51 10.69 -13.12
N ALA A 370 -14.68 9.37 -13.08
CA ALA A 370 -15.99 8.73 -13.16
C ALA A 370 -16.71 8.66 -11.80
N ASP A 371 -16.05 9.05 -10.70
CA ASP A 371 -16.48 8.84 -9.31
C ASP A 371 -16.94 7.39 -9.03
N LYS A 372 -16.17 6.44 -9.55
CA LYS A 372 -16.44 5.00 -9.45
C LYS A 372 -15.15 4.28 -9.12
N PRO A 373 -14.98 3.73 -7.90
CA PRO A 373 -13.72 3.14 -7.49
C PRO A 373 -13.43 1.83 -8.23
N ASP A 374 -12.19 1.66 -8.66
CA ASP A 374 -11.65 0.33 -8.89
C ASP A 374 -11.68 -0.52 -7.60
N MET A 375 -11.79 -1.84 -7.76
CA MET A 375 -11.77 -2.78 -6.63
C MET A 375 -10.52 -2.64 -5.77
N LYS A 376 -9.38 -2.25 -6.36
CA LYS A 376 -8.11 -2.04 -5.65
C LYS A 376 -8.23 -1.00 -4.53
N TYR A 377 -8.95 0.10 -4.76
CA TYR A 377 -9.08 1.20 -3.80
C TYR A 377 -10.12 0.94 -2.70
N VAL A 378 -10.89 -0.14 -2.82
CA VAL A 378 -11.92 -0.55 -1.86
C VAL A 378 -11.66 -1.98 -1.40
N ASN A 379 -10.48 -2.22 -0.83
CA ASN A 379 -10.05 -3.55 -0.38
C ASN A 379 -11.02 -4.18 0.65
N GLY A 380 -11.67 -3.35 1.47
CA GLY A 380 -12.68 -3.79 2.44
C GLY A 380 -14.05 -4.16 1.84
N GLY A 381 -14.29 -3.84 0.58
CA GLY A 381 -15.59 -3.96 -0.09
C GLY A 381 -15.99 -5.39 -0.46
N SER A 382 -17.25 -5.57 -0.85
CA SER A 382 -17.81 -6.86 -1.26
C SER A 382 -17.08 -7.43 -2.48
N ARG A 383 -16.66 -6.59 -3.45
CA ARG A 383 -15.94 -7.01 -4.66
C ARG A 383 -14.58 -7.61 -4.34
N SER A 384 -13.73 -6.86 -3.62
CA SER A 384 -12.38 -7.33 -3.25
C SER A 384 -12.45 -8.64 -2.47
N ARG A 385 -13.32 -8.73 -1.46
CA ARG A 385 -13.48 -9.96 -0.67
C ARG A 385 -13.97 -11.15 -1.48
N THR A 386 -14.89 -10.92 -2.42
CA THR A 386 -15.38 -11.95 -3.35
C THR A 386 -14.29 -12.40 -4.31
N PHE A 387 -13.47 -11.46 -4.77
CA PHE A 387 -12.33 -11.76 -5.63
C PHE A 387 -11.26 -12.57 -4.89
N GLN A 388 -10.93 -12.18 -3.65
CA GLN A 388 -10.01 -12.93 -2.79
C GLN A 388 -10.53 -14.34 -2.46
N PHE A 389 -11.85 -14.56 -2.44
CA PHE A 389 -12.44 -15.88 -2.29
C PHE A 389 -12.11 -16.84 -3.46
N LEU A 390 -11.55 -16.38 -4.57
CA LEU A 390 -11.02 -17.27 -5.62
C LEU A 390 -10.01 -18.29 -5.05
N ASN A 391 -9.22 -17.91 -4.04
CA ASN A 391 -8.29 -18.81 -3.34
C ASN A 391 -8.96 -19.99 -2.64
N TYR A 392 -10.26 -19.93 -2.40
CA TYR A 392 -11.03 -21.04 -1.87
C TYR A 392 -10.98 -22.29 -2.77
N SER A 393 -10.65 -22.14 -4.07
CA SER A 393 -10.44 -23.28 -4.98
C SER A 393 -9.36 -24.25 -4.49
N ILE A 394 -8.39 -23.78 -3.68
CA ILE A 394 -7.35 -24.62 -3.05
C ILE A 394 -7.99 -25.70 -2.17
N PHE A 395 -8.91 -25.32 -1.29
CA PHE A 395 -9.60 -26.28 -0.40
C PHE A 395 -10.45 -27.26 -1.19
N VAL A 396 -11.09 -26.79 -2.27
CA VAL A 396 -11.87 -27.66 -3.16
C VAL A 396 -10.97 -28.61 -3.96
N ALA A 397 -9.79 -28.18 -4.39
CA ALA A 397 -8.81 -29.03 -5.08
C ALA A 397 -8.31 -30.17 -4.16
N LEU A 398 -8.06 -29.87 -2.88
CA LEU A 398 -7.70 -30.88 -1.88
C LEU A 398 -8.83 -31.88 -1.64
N PHE A 399 -10.08 -31.40 -1.57
CA PHE A 399 -11.25 -32.29 -1.50
C PHE A 399 -11.41 -33.13 -2.76
N ALA A 400 -11.13 -32.57 -3.94
CA ALA A 400 -11.18 -33.29 -5.20
C ALA A 400 -10.10 -34.38 -5.26
N ALA A 401 -8.90 -34.12 -4.74
CA ALA A 401 -7.86 -35.15 -4.57
C ALA A 401 -8.35 -36.30 -3.66
N LEU A 402 -8.96 -35.96 -2.53
CA LEU A 402 -9.50 -36.93 -1.58
C LEU A 402 -10.59 -37.79 -2.25
N LEU A 403 -11.55 -37.16 -2.90
CA LEU A 403 -12.70 -37.83 -3.50
C LEU A 403 -12.27 -38.69 -4.71
N GLY A 404 -11.41 -38.14 -5.58
CA GLY A 404 -10.84 -38.85 -6.72
C GLY A 404 -9.98 -40.03 -6.33
N GLY A 405 -9.12 -39.86 -5.31
CA GLY A 405 -8.27 -40.92 -4.77
C GLY A 405 -9.06 -42.05 -4.08
N TRP A 406 -10.17 -41.71 -3.41
CA TRP A 406 -10.96 -42.67 -2.64
C TRP A 406 -11.94 -43.49 -3.48
N ILE A 407 -12.62 -42.89 -4.47
CA ILE A 407 -13.83 -43.47 -5.10
C ILE A 407 -13.63 -44.81 -5.82
N MET A 408 -12.44 -45.05 -6.40
CA MET A 408 -12.11 -46.34 -7.02
C MET A 408 -11.20 -47.19 -6.13
N ALA A 409 -10.22 -46.61 -5.45
CA ALA A 409 -9.29 -47.38 -4.62
C ALA A 409 -9.99 -48.09 -3.46
N SER A 410 -11.03 -47.48 -2.87
CA SER A 410 -11.82 -48.11 -1.80
C SER A 410 -12.53 -49.38 -2.27
N GLU A 411 -13.02 -49.40 -3.51
CA GLU A 411 -13.70 -50.57 -4.09
C GLU A 411 -12.74 -51.73 -4.36
N PHE A 412 -11.49 -51.42 -4.70
CA PHE A 412 -10.43 -52.41 -4.84
C PHE A 412 -10.04 -52.98 -3.48
N GLN A 413 -9.88 -52.14 -2.46
CA GLN A 413 -9.52 -52.56 -1.10
C GLN A 413 -10.63 -53.38 -0.42
N GLN A 414 -11.90 -53.01 -0.60
CA GLN A 414 -13.05 -53.70 -0.01
C GLN A 414 -13.49 -54.93 -0.81
N GLY A 415 -12.91 -55.19 -1.99
CA GLY A 415 -13.26 -56.32 -2.86
C GLY A 415 -14.62 -56.20 -3.55
N THR A 416 -15.35 -55.10 -3.33
CA THR A 416 -16.66 -54.79 -3.93
C THR A 416 -16.59 -54.60 -5.44
N ILE A 417 -15.39 -54.39 -6.00
CA ILE A 417 -15.14 -54.43 -7.45
C ILE A 417 -15.64 -55.73 -8.11
N ARG A 418 -15.59 -56.88 -7.39
CA ARG A 418 -16.11 -58.16 -7.89
C ARG A 418 -17.63 -58.14 -8.05
N LEU A 419 -18.33 -57.46 -7.13
CA LEU A 419 -19.79 -57.28 -7.20
C LEU A 419 -20.21 -56.36 -8.35
N LEU A 420 -19.38 -55.35 -8.65
CA LEU A 420 -19.59 -54.46 -9.80
C LEU A 420 -19.39 -55.20 -11.13
N MET A 421 -18.50 -56.21 -11.17
CA MET A 421 -18.22 -57.02 -12.36
C MET A 421 -19.30 -58.02 -12.74
N ILE A 422 -20.17 -58.41 -11.80
CA ILE A 422 -21.28 -59.36 -12.07
C ILE A 422 -22.49 -58.64 -12.70
N ARG A 423 -22.58 -57.31 -12.58
CA ARG A 423 -23.68 -56.52 -13.16
C ARG A 423 -23.56 -56.43 -14.69
N PRO A 424 -24.68 -56.45 -15.45
CA PRO A 424 -24.69 -56.35 -16.92
C PRO A 424 -24.44 -54.90 -17.39
N LYS A 425 -23.32 -54.30 -16.96
CA LYS A 425 -22.86 -52.97 -17.35
C LYS A 425 -21.39 -53.05 -17.73
N THR A 426 -20.98 -52.36 -18.80
CA THR A 426 -19.58 -52.37 -19.24
C THR A 426 -18.69 -51.62 -18.24
N ARG A 427 -17.46 -52.11 -18.05
CA ARG A 427 -16.48 -51.53 -17.09
C ARG A 427 -16.23 -50.04 -17.35
N THR A 428 -16.14 -49.65 -18.62
CA THR A 428 -15.99 -48.26 -19.06
C THR A 428 -17.15 -47.37 -18.64
N LYS A 429 -18.40 -47.88 -18.72
CA LYS A 429 -19.59 -47.11 -18.30
C LYS A 429 -19.62 -46.89 -16.79
N ILE A 430 -19.18 -47.86 -15.99
CA ILE A 430 -19.11 -47.72 -14.52
C ILE A 430 -18.02 -46.72 -14.14
N LEU A 431 -16.81 -46.88 -14.71
CA LEU A 431 -15.68 -45.99 -14.43
C LEU A 431 -15.99 -44.53 -14.81
N MET A 432 -16.53 -44.34 -16.02
CA MET A 432 -16.90 -43.01 -16.51
C MET A 432 -18.03 -42.38 -15.68
N ALA A 433 -19.03 -43.18 -15.27
CA ALA A 433 -20.11 -42.67 -14.41
C ALA A 433 -19.58 -42.21 -13.05
N LYS A 434 -18.66 -42.97 -12.43
CA LYS A 434 -18.01 -42.59 -11.18
C LYS A 434 -17.17 -41.33 -11.34
N PHE A 435 -16.30 -41.28 -12.35
CA PHE A 435 -15.50 -40.10 -12.68
C PHE A 435 -16.37 -38.85 -12.85
N THR A 436 -17.38 -38.89 -13.72
CA THR A 436 -18.25 -37.75 -13.98
C THR A 436 -19.06 -37.36 -12.75
N SER A 437 -19.61 -38.33 -12.00
CA SER A 437 -20.39 -38.03 -10.78
C SER A 437 -19.57 -37.28 -9.73
N ALA A 438 -18.35 -37.75 -9.50
CA ALA A 438 -17.40 -37.19 -8.55
C ALA A 438 -16.91 -35.80 -8.96
N LEU A 439 -16.59 -35.62 -10.24
CA LEU A 439 -16.16 -34.34 -10.78
C LEU A 439 -17.28 -33.29 -10.69
N VAL A 440 -18.51 -33.67 -11.05
CA VAL A 440 -19.68 -32.78 -10.95
C VAL A 440 -19.93 -32.35 -9.51
N ILE A 441 -19.75 -33.23 -8.52
CA ILE A 441 -19.86 -32.87 -7.10
C ILE A 441 -18.80 -31.82 -6.72
N CYS A 442 -17.55 -32.00 -7.13
CA CYS A 442 -16.48 -31.05 -6.82
C CYS A 442 -16.74 -29.67 -7.44
N LEU A 443 -17.13 -29.63 -8.72
CA LEU A 443 -17.47 -28.39 -9.42
C LEU A 443 -18.72 -27.73 -8.85
N PHE A 444 -19.73 -28.52 -8.46
CA PHE A 444 -20.93 -28.01 -7.81
C PHE A 444 -20.60 -27.36 -6.46
N ILE A 445 -19.77 -28.01 -5.63
CA ILE A 445 -19.34 -27.44 -4.34
C ILE A 445 -18.63 -26.10 -4.58
N TYR A 446 -17.68 -26.03 -5.52
CA TYR A 446 -16.98 -24.78 -5.81
C TYR A 446 -17.93 -23.68 -6.28
N GLY A 447 -18.72 -23.94 -7.32
CA GLY A 447 -19.64 -22.95 -7.88
C GLY A 447 -20.72 -22.50 -6.90
N PHE A 448 -21.27 -23.43 -6.11
CA PHE A 448 -22.28 -23.12 -5.10
C PHE A 448 -21.68 -22.35 -3.92
N SER A 449 -20.48 -22.72 -3.46
CA SER A 449 -19.74 -21.95 -2.46
C SER A 449 -19.43 -20.53 -2.94
N SER A 450 -18.98 -20.34 -4.18
CA SER A 450 -18.75 -19.01 -4.74
C SER A 450 -20.04 -18.18 -4.81
N LEU A 451 -21.16 -18.79 -5.17
CA LEU A 451 -22.47 -18.11 -5.17
C LEU A 451 -22.88 -17.68 -3.75
N LEU A 452 -22.76 -18.57 -2.77
CA LEU A 452 -23.06 -18.24 -1.37
C LEU A 452 -22.14 -17.14 -0.84
N ASN A 453 -20.87 -17.15 -1.25
CA ASN A 453 -19.91 -16.12 -0.86
C ASN A 453 -20.29 -14.74 -1.41
N ILE A 454 -20.68 -14.66 -2.70
CA ILE A 454 -21.18 -13.40 -3.31
C ILE A 454 -22.39 -12.87 -2.53
N VAL A 455 -23.37 -13.74 -2.24
CA VAL A 455 -24.58 -13.33 -1.51
C VAL A 455 -24.23 -12.88 -0.10
N THR A 456 -23.37 -13.62 0.61
CA THR A 456 -23.01 -13.30 1.99
C THR A 456 -22.18 -12.01 2.07
N ASN A 457 -21.22 -11.82 1.18
CA ASN A 457 -20.45 -10.57 1.10
C ASN A 457 -21.33 -9.36 0.73
N GLY A 458 -22.33 -9.54 -0.13
CA GLY A 458 -23.29 -8.49 -0.44
C GLY A 458 -24.17 -8.11 0.76
N ILE A 459 -24.58 -9.08 1.59
CA ILE A 459 -25.37 -8.84 2.80
C ILE A 459 -24.57 -8.07 3.87
N PHE A 460 -23.31 -8.45 4.10
CA PHE A 460 -22.51 -7.86 5.18
C PHE A 460 -21.76 -6.57 4.79
N PHE A 461 -21.31 -6.46 3.53
CA PHE A 461 -20.47 -5.35 3.06
C PHE A 461 -21.13 -4.47 1.98
N GLY A 462 -22.33 -4.83 1.50
CA GLY A 462 -23.15 -4.00 0.59
C GLY A 462 -23.18 -4.48 -0.86
N PHE A 463 -24.37 -4.63 -1.43
CA PHE A 463 -24.55 -5.03 -2.84
C PHE A 463 -24.22 -3.93 -3.85
N SER A 464 -24.22 -2.65 -3.44
CA SER A 464 -23.90 -1.52 -4.31
C SER A 464 -22.50 -1.59 -4.88
N ASP A 465 -21.54 -2.15 -4.12
CA ASP A 465 -20.16 -2.26 -4.56
C ASP A 465 -20.02 -3.13 -5.84
N TYR A 466 -20.86 -4.16 -6.02
CA TYR A 466 -20.83 -4.99 -7.23
C TYR A 466 -21.25 -4.26 -8.52
N ALA A 467 -21.91 -3.10 -8.41
CA ALA A 467 -22.31 -2.30 -9.57
C ALA A 467 -21.14 -1.47 -10.14
N PHE A 468 -20.07 -1.27 -9.37
CA PHE A 468 -18.90 -0.54 -9.83
C PHE A 468 -18.07 -1.38 -10.82
N PRO A 469 -17.45 -0.71 -11.81
CA PRO A 469 -16.59 -1.37 -12.76
C PRO A 469 -15.22 -1.71 -12.18
N ASN A 470 -14.50 -2.59 -12.89
CA ASN A 470 -13.05 -2.68 -12.77
C ASN A 470 -12.44 -2.06 -14.01
N TYR A 471 -11.38 -1.28 -13.82
CA TYR A 471 -10.66 -0.66 -14.92
C TYR A 471 -9.53 -1.58 -15.35
N THR A 472 -9.47 -1.82 -16.66
CA THR A 472 -8.38 -2.56 -17.28
C THR A 472 -7.75 -1.72 -18.37
N VAL A 473 -6.56 -2.11 -18.85
CA VAL A 473 -5.89 -1.44 -19.97
C VAL A 473 -6.79 -1.36 -21.21
N SER A 474 -7.67 -2.35 -21.41
CA SER A 474 -8.61 -2.42 -22.54
C SER A 474 -9.92 -1.66 -22.32
N GLY A 475 -10.13 -1.06 -21.15
CA GLY A 475 -11.32 -0.30 -20.81
C GLY A 475 -12.04 -0.76 -19.54
N GLU A 476 -13.22 -0.17 -19.32
CA GLU A 476 -14.12 -0.47 -18.22
C GLU A 476 -14.78 -1.85 -18.42
N ILE A 477 -14.72 -2.72 -17.41
CA ILE A 477 -15.39 -4.02 -17.41
C ILE A 477 -16.17 -4.18 -16.11
N GLY A 478 -17.46 -4.49 -16.21
CA GLY A 478 -18.29 -4.77 -15.03
C GLY A 478 -17.75 -5.91 -14.18
N PHE A 479 -17.97 -5.87 -12.86
CA PHE A 479 -17.37 -6.82 -11.91
C PHE A 479 -17.55 -8.30 -12.30
N PHE A 480 -18.75 -8.72 -12.68
CA PHE A 480 -18.99 -10.12 -13.08
C PHE A 480 -18.29 -10.51 -14.38
N GLY A 481 -18.11 -9.57 -15.31
CA GLY A 481 -17.33 -9.79 -16.54
C GLY A 481 -15.85 -9.99 -16.25
N TYR A 482 -15.33 -9.32 -15.21
CA TYR A 482 -13.95 -9.49 -14.74
C TYR A 482 -13.75 -10.74 -13.87
N TYR A 483 -14.73 -11.07 -13.02
CA TYR A 483 -14.67 -12.15 -12.03
C TYR A 483 -14.93 -13.54 -12.64
N LEU A 484 -16.00 -13.69 -13.45
CA LEU A 484 -16.46 -15.00 -13.90
C LEU A 484 -15.41 -15.78 -14.71
N PRO A 485 -14.65 -15.19 -15.66
CA PRO A 485 -13.60 -15.90 -16.38
C PRO A 485 -12.49 -16.41 -15.45
N LYS A 486 -12.12 -15.63 -14.43
CA LYS A 486 -11.10 -16.03 -13.43
C LYS A 486 -11.61 -17.12 -12.51
N MET A 487 -12.86 -17.03 -12.07
CA MET A 487 -13.53 -18.10 -11.32
C MET A 487 -13.55 -19.40 -12.11
N LEU A 488 -13.85 -19.36 -13.41
CA LEU A 488 -13.80 -20.53 -14.28
C LEU A 488 -12.37 -21.06 -14.45
N ALA A 489 -11.38 -20.18 -14.62
CA ALA A 489 -9.97 -20.58 -14.68
C ALA A 489 -9.51 -21.30 -13.39
N CYS A 490 -9.99 -20.88 -12.22
CA CYS A 490 -9.73 -21.56 -10.94
C CYS A 490 -10.33 -22.98 -10.84
N THR A 491 -11.22 -23.38 -11.75
CA THR A 491 -11.70 -24.79 -11.81
C THR A 491 -10.69 -25.72 -12.48
N ILE A 492 -9.79 -25.20 -13.32
CA ILE A 492 -8.82 -26.00 -14.08
C ILE A 492 -7.93 -26.82 -13.14
N PRO A 493 -7.32 -26.25 -12.07
CA PRO A 493 -6.51 -27.03 -11.15
C PRO A 493 -7.30 -28.07 -10.38
N VAL A 494 -8.56 -27.77 -10.03
CA VAL A 494 -9.47 -28.71 -9.35
C VAL A 494 -9.71 -29.93 -10.24
N ILE A 495 -9.99 -29.72 -11.54
CA ILE A 495 -10.19 -30.79 -12.52
C ILE A 495 -8.90 -31.61 -12.70
N PHE A 496 -7.75 -30.94 -12.81
CA PHE A 496 -6.47 -31.60 -13.01
C PHE A 496 -6.10 -32.51 -11.83
N ILE A 497 -6.18 -31.99 -10.60
CA ILE A 497 -5.86 -32.74 -9.39
C ILE A 497 -6.85 -33.88 -9.17
N PHE A 498 -8.13 -33.66 -9.44
CA PHE A 498 -9.14 -34.72 -9.43
C PHE A 498 -8.77 -35.85 -10.40
N ALA A 499 -8.45 -35.51 -11.64
CA ALA A 499 -8.11 -36.49 -12.67
C ALA A 499 -6.83 -37.27 -12.33
N PHE A 500 -5.82 -36.57 -11.80
CA PHE A 500 -4.57 -37.18 -11.35
C PHE A 500 -4.79 -38.15 -10.18
N ALA A 501 -5.57 -37.74 -9.17
CA ALA A 501 -5.92 -38.61 -8.04
C ALA A 501 -6.76 -39.81 -8.46
N PHE A 502 -7.73 -39.60 -9.35
CA PHE A 502 -8.56 -40.67 -9.89
C PHE A 502 -7.74 -41.67 -10.71
N MET A 503 -6.78 -41.20 -11.52
CA MET A 503 -5.87 -42.08 -12.25
C MET A 503 -5.07 -42.97 -11.27
N LEU A 504 -4.47 -42.39 -10.23
CA LEU A 504 -3.72 -43.14 -9.22
C LEU A 504 -4.62 -44.13 -8.48
N SER A 505 -5.87 -43.77 -8.21
CA SER A 505 -6.83 -44.66 -7.55
C SER A 505 -7.08 -45.97 -8.31
N VAL A 506 -7.01 -45.92 -9.64
CA VAL A 506 -7.18 -47.09 -10.52
C VAL A 506 -5.88 -47.89 -10.67
N VAL A 507 -4.74 -47.21 -10.80
CA VAL A 507 -3.43 -47.83 -11.05
C VAL A 507 -2.87 -48.46 -9.77
N VAL A 508 -2.81 -47.68 -8.70
CA VAL A 508 -2.15 -48.06 -7.43
C VAL A 508 -3.06 -48.93 -6.57
N LYS A 509 -4.39 -48.78 -6.69
CA LYS A 509 -5.40 -49.56 -5.94
C LYS A 509 -5.23 -49.46 -4.42
N ASN A 510 -4.59 -48.39 -3.95
CA ASN A 510 -4.40 -48.09 -2.54
C ASN A 510 -4.91 -46.67 -2.25
N VAL A 511 -5.91 -46.56 -1.36
CA VAL A 511 -6.54 -45.29 -1.01
C VAL A 511 -5.52 -44.29 -0.45
N ALA A 512 -4.63 -44.72 0.44
CA ALA A 512 -3.68 -43.82 1.09
C ALA A 512 -2.73 -43.16 0.08
N VAL A 513 -2.13 -43.97 -0.80
CA VAL A 513 -1.20 -43.46 -1.82
C VAL A 513 -1.91 -42.59 -2.86
N SER A 514 -3.12 -42.99 -3.26
CA SER A 514 -3.90 -42.28 -4.29
C SER A 514 -4.41 -40.92 -3.83
N ILE A 515 -4.47 -40.68 -2.52
CA ILE A 515 -4.82 -39.39 -1.93
C ILE A 515 -3.56 -38.58 -1.59
N ALA A 516 -2.56 -39.21 -0.95
CA ALA A 516 -1.38 -38.51 -0.46
C ALA A 516 -0.51 -37.95 -1.58
N VAL A 517 -0.30 -38.68 -2.67
CA VAL A 517 0.59 -38.26 -3.77
C VAL A 517 0.06 -37.03 -4.51
N PRO A 518 -1.23 -36.96 -4.93
CA PRO A 518 -1.78 -35.74 -5.54
C PRO A 518 -1.75 -34.52 -4.62
N ILE A 519 -2.03 -34.70 -3.33
CA ILE A 519 -1.96 -33.61 -2.35
C ILE A 519 -0.52 -33.11 -2.19
N ALA A 520 0.44 -34.04 -2.05
CA ALA A 520 1.86 -33.71 -1.99
C ALA A 520 2.35 -33.00 -3.27
N ALA A 521 1.86 -33.41 -4.44
CA ALA A 521 2.17 -32.74 -5.70
C ALA A 521 1.57 -31.32 -5.78
N TYR A 522 0.34 -31.15 -5.30
CA TYR A 522 -0.37 -29.86 -5.28
C TYR A 522 0.25 -28.84 -4.32
N ILE A 523 0.67 -29.29 -3.13
CA ILE A 523 1.37 -28.43 -2.16
C ILE A 523 2.82 -28.25 -2.58
N GLY A 524 3.47 -29.31 -3.06
CA GLY A 524 4.86 -29.27 -3.52
C GLY A 524 5.06 -28.32 -4.69
N SER A 525 4.05 -28.10 -5.54
CA SER A 525 4.15 -27.20 -6.68
C SER A 525 4.37 -25.74 -6.29
N THR A 526 3.89 -25.27 -5.13
CA THR A 526 4.17 -23.89 -4.67
C THR A 526 5.61 -23.74 -4.22
N ILE A 527 6.09 -24.70 -3.44
CA ILE A 527 7.46 -24.72 -2.92
C ILE A 527 8.43 -24.75 -4.11
N VAL A 528 8.19 -25.66 -5.07
CA VAL A 528 9.02 -25.79 -6.27
C VAL A 528 8.95 -24.52 -7.13
N THR A 529 7.76 -23.95 -7.36
CA THR A 529 7.62 -22.69 -8.11
C THR A 529 8.35 -21.54 -7.43
N SER A 530 8.28 -21.42 -6.10
CA SER A 530 8.94 -20.36 -5.34
C SER A 530 10.46 -20.48 -5.39
N ILE A 531 11.00 -21.71 -5.23
CA ILE A 531 12.45 -21.96 -5.34
C ILE A 531 12.93 -21.73 -6.77
N LEU A 532 12.18 -22.19 -7.78
CA LEU A 532 12.58 -22.04 -9.17
C LEU A 532 12.44 -20.61 -9.69
N ALA A 533 11.53 -19.81 -9.12
CA ALA A 533 11.45 -18.38 -9.39
C ALA A 533 12.74 -17.63 -8.98
N LEU A 534 13.46 -18.12 -7.96
CA LEU A 534 14.77 -17.59 -7.56
C LEU A 534 15.90 -18.00 -8.52
N THR A 535 15.68 -19.02 -9.34
CA THR A 535 16.69 -19.53 -10.29
C THR A 535 16.47 -18.98 -11.71
N ARG A 536 17.42 -18.20 -12.23
CA ARG A 536 17.34 -17.48 -13.51
C ARG A 536 17.15 -18.33 -14.79
N SER A 537 17.31 -19.65 -14.73
CA SER A 537 17.45 -20.51 -15.93
C SER A 537 16.21 -21.36 -16.27
N SER A 538 15.09 -21.18 -15.57
CA SER A 538 13.96 -22.12 -15.62
C SER A 538 12.85 -21.72 -16.61
N SER A 539 13.19 -21.23 -17.81
CA SER A 539 12.17 -20.88 -18.82
C SER A 539 11.31 -22.10 -19.25
N TRP A 540 11.89 -23.30 -19.20
CA TRP A 540 11.17 -24.56 -19.44
C TRP A 540 10.09 -24.85 -18.39
N PHE A 541 10.27 -24.36 -17.16
CA PHE A 541 9.35 -24.63 -16.05
C PHE A 541 7.97 -24.00 -16.28
N ALA A 542 7.92 -22.85 -16.96
CA ALA A 542 6.68 -22.18 -17.36
C ALA A 542 5.83 -23.00 -18.34
N TYR A 543 6.39 -24.01 -19.01
CA TYR A 543 5.67 -24.92 -19.90
C TYR A 543 5.15 -26.19 -19.19
N THR A 544 5.42 -26.33 -17.89
CA THR A 544 4.90 -27.44 -17.08
C THR A 544 3.54 -27.06 -16.46
N PRO A 545 2.71 -28.03 -16.05
CA PRO A 545 1.46 -27.72 -15.35
C PRO A 545 1.66 -27.24 -13.91
N LEU A 546 2.86 -27.39 -13.33
CA LEU A 546 3.13 -27.14 -11.90
C LEU A 546 2.91 -25.69 -11.46
N PRO A 547 3.40 -24.65 -12.19
CA PRO A 547 3.08 -23.26 -11.87
C PRO A 547 1.58 -23.01 -11.81
N TYR A 548 0.82 -23.60 -12.74
CA TYR A 548 -0.61 -23.35 -12.90
C TYR A 548 -1.49 -24.18 -11.97
N LEU A 549 -0.93 -25.02 -11.08
CA LEU A 549 -1.75 -25.76 -10.09
C LEU A 549 -2.38 -24.83 -9.06
N GLN A 550 -1.87 -23.61 -8.90
CA GLN A 550 -2.47 -22.60 -8.02
C GLN A 550 -2.85 -21.33 -8.78
N LEU A 551 -3.63 -21.47 -9.85
CA LEU A 551 -4.10 -20.34 -10.64
C LEU A 551 -4.80 -19.24 -9.81
N SER A 552 -5.46 -19.60 -8.71
CA SER A 552 -6.11 -18.61 -7.85
C SER A 552 -5.11 -17.59 -7.28
N THR A 553 -3.92 -18.03 -6.88
CA THR A 553 -2.91 -17.14 -6.27
C THR A 553 -2.37 -16.15 -7.30
N PHE A 554 -2.21 -16.56 -8.57
CA PHE A 554 -1.80 -15.67 -9.67
C PHE A 554 -2.80 -14.56 -9.95
N PHE A 555 -4.10 -14.78 -9.68
CA PHE A 555 -5.11 -13.76 -9.90
C PHE A 555 -5.27 -12.83 -8.69
N THR A 556 -5.06 -13.34 -7.47
CA THR A 556 -5.32 -12.60 -6.23
C THR A 556 -4.11 -11.92 -5.62
N GLN A 557 -2.90 -12.28 -6.07
CA GLN A 557 -1.66 -11.57 -5.73
C GLN A 557 -1.51 -10.40 -6.72
N GLU A 558 -1.54 -9.17 -6.21
CA GLU A 558 -1.17 -7.96 -6.95
C GLU A 558 0.35 -7.82 -7.06
#